data_AF-A0A2G8RN41-F1
#
_entry.id   AF-A0A2G8RN41-F1
#
_cell.length_a   1.000
_cell.length_b   1.000
_cell.length_c   1.000
_cell.angle_alpha   90.00
_cell.angle_beta   90.00
_cell.angle_gamma   90.00
#
_symmetry.space_group_name_H-M   'P 1'
#
loop_
_entity.id
_entity.type
_entity.pdbx_description
1 polymer ?
#
loop_
_entity_poly.entity_id
_entity_poly.type
_entity_poly.pdbx_seq_one_letter_code
_entity_poly.pdbx_strand_id
1 'polypeptide(L)'
;MLQLPDSTATRLPSQIWRDFLHGVPDDPNYHTKNGKRAHEIKQVFGQVFAEQDLDPAATGEAEWRERHFDVVDDEVGPLVMWEICELGFRYELYALDRAIRSSALEKERVVLLGRIFPSDSLFSVVHLPPRDECGLFASLPHHRIPSLNALRDVLSQWPLFPQHVAARRPLQISDSVDTIHEVELALAGFYTQTFFDIAGRAPIIPHHCPRPIV
;
A
#
# COMPACT_ATOMS: atom_id res chain seq x y z
N MET A 1 -2.17 -3.90 -8.33
CA MET A 1 -3.46 -3.62 -7.66
C MET A 1 -4.48 -4.68 -8.09
N LEU A 2 -5.32 -5.17 -7.17
CA LEU A 2 -6.41 -6.12 -7.45
C LEU A 2 -7.41 -5.46 -8.42
N GLN A 3 -7.78 -6.16 -9.50
CA GLN A 3 -8.80 -5.67 -10.41
C GLN A 3 -10.17 -5.91 -9.78
N LEU A 4 -10.93 -4.83 -9.60
CA LEU A 4 -12.33 -4.93 -9.24
C LEU A 4 -13.13 -5.36 -10.48
N PRO A 5 -14.13 -6.24 -10.35
CA PRO A 5 -14.95 -6.72 -11.48
C PRO A 5 -15.56 -5.59 -12.33
N ASP A 6 -15.82 -4.43 -11.72
CA ASP A 6 -16.45 -3.27 -12.35
C ASP A 6 -15.45 -2.20 -12.83
N SER A 7 -14.14 -2.48 -12.77
CA SER A 7 -13.13 -1.50 -13.17
C SER A 7 -12.97 -1.46 -14.69
N THR A 8 -13.32 -0.32 -15.28
CA THR A 8 -13.04 0.01 -16.70
C THR A 8 -11.59 0.41 -16.95
N ALA A 9 -10.74 0.44 -15.90
CA ALA A 9 -9.35 0.88 -16.02
C ALA A 9 -8.50 -0.19 -16.71
N THR A 10 -7.90 0.19 -17.85
CA THR A 10 -6.97 -0.64 -18.61
C THR A 10 -5.76 -1.02 -17.75
N ARG A 11 -5.46 -2.31 -17.64
CA ARG A 11 -4.30 -2.80 -16.90
C ARG A 11 -3.01 -2.47 -17.63
N LEU A 12 -2.25 -1.50 -17.11
CA LEU A 12 -0.89 -1.26 -17.56
C LEU A 12 0.07 -2.23 -16.86
N PRO A 13 0.88 -3.01 -17.60
CA PRO A 13 1.97 -3.79 -17.04
C PRO A 13 2.92 -2.93 -16.20
N SER A 14 3.38 -3.44 -15.06
CA SER A 14 4.35 -2.73 -14.20
C SER A 14 5.64 -2.34 -14.92
N GLN A 15 5.99 -3.05 -15.98
CA GLN A 15 7.15 -2.72 -16.79
C GLN A 15 6.94 -1.45 -17.63
N ILE A 16 5.72 -1.16 -18.10
CA ILE A 16 5.42 0.09 -18.83
C ILE A 16 5.65 1.31 -17.93
N TRP A 17 5.21 1.23 -16.67
CA TRP A 17 5.49 2.26 -15.68
C TRP A 17 6.98 2.44 -15.41
N ARG A 18 7.73 1.34 -15.24
CA ARG A 18 9.19 1.41 -15.03
C ARG A 18 9.90 2.05 -16.21
N ASP A 19 9.58 1.61 -17.43
CA ASP A 19 10.19 2.16 -18.63
C ASP A 19 9.88 3.65 -18.78
N PHE A 20 8.67 4.08 -18.41
CA PHE A 20 8.29 5.48 -18.40
C PHE A 20 9.11 6.29 -17.37
N LEU A 21 9.15 5.83 -16.11
CA LEU A 21 9.83 6.52 -15.01
C LEU A 21 11.36 6.55 -15.16
N HIS A 22 11.95 5.56 -15.86
CA HIS A 22 13.37 5.56 -16.20
C HIS A 22 13.72 6.48 -17.38
N GLY A 23 12.72 7.11 -18.00
CA GLY A 23 12.87 7.97 -19.16
C GLY A 23 12.58 7.24 -20.46
N VAL A 24 11.70 7.84 -21.26
CA VAL A 24 11.40 7.39 -22.61
C VAL A 24 12.15 8.30 -23.60
N PRO A 25 12.86 7.77 -24.60
CA PRO A 25 13.55 8.59 -25.59
C PRO A 25 12.62 9.61 -26.27
N ASP A 26 13.11 10.84 -26.49
CA ASP A 26 12.33 11.91 -27.10
C ASP A 26 11.87 11.58 -28.51
N ASP A 27 12.75 11.01 -29.32
CA ASP A 27 12.48 10.57 -30.69
C ASP A 27 12.78 9.07 -30.87
N PRO A 28 11.84 8.18 -30.49
CA PRO A 28 12.06 6.76 -30.58
C PRO A 28 11.94 6.25 -32.01
N ASN A 29 12.97 5.58 -32.52
CA ASN A 29 12.94 4.97 -33.84
C ASN A 29 11.89 3.84 -33.94
N TYR A 30 10.77 4.13 -34.60
CA TYR A 30 9.62 3.23 -34.79
C TYR A 30 9.95 1.92 -35.54
N HIS A 31 11.10 1.83 -36.20
CA HIS A 31 11.55 0.61 -36.86
C HIS A 31 12.18 -0.41 -35.91
N THR A 32 12.49 0.00 -34.67
CA THR A 32 13.04 -0.89 -33.65
C THR A 32 11.96 -1.37 -32.69
N LYS A 33 12.10 -2.56 -32.11
CA LYS A 33 11.19 -3.05 -31.06
C LYS A 33 11.13 -2.10 -29.86
N ASN A 34 12.28 -1.53 -29.48
CA ASN A 34 12.37 -0.58 -28.37
C ASN A 34 11.68 0.76 -28.70
N GLY A 35 11.81 1.27 -29.93
CA GLY A 35 11.17 2.52 -30.33
C GLY A 35 9.64 2.41 -30.52
N LYS A 36 9.13 1.27 -30.98
CA LYS A 36 7.68 1.00 -30.96
C LYS A 36 7.11 1.02 -29.55
N ARG A 37 7.79 0.34 -28.62
CA ARG A 37 7.43 0.32 -27.20
C ARG A 37 7.47 1.71 -26.58
N ALA A 38 8.50 2.49 -26.86
CA ALA A 38 8.59 3.88 -26.42
C ALA A 38 7.45 4.75 -26.96
N HIS A 39 7.04 4.55 -28.22
CA HIS A 39 5.86 5.20 -28.79
C HIS A 39 4.55 4.81 -28.08
N GLU A 40 4.33 3.52 -27.81
CA GLU A 40 3.15 3.04 -27.09
C GLU A 40 3.08 3.64 -25.67
N ILE A 41 4.20 3.67 -24.96
CA ILE A 41 4.31 4.30 -23.63
C ILE A 41 3.92 5.78 -23.71
N LYS A 42 4.49 6.53 -24.68
CA LYS A 42 4.16 7.94 -24.88
C LYS A 42 2.70 8.18 -25.24
N GLN A 43 2.09 7.31 -26.04
CA GLN A 43 0.66 7.44 -26.39
C GLN A 43 -0.24 7.24 -25.17
N VAL A 44 0.01 6.18 -24.40
CA VAL A 44 -0.77 5.85 -23.20
C VAL A 44 -0.69 6.96 -22.16
N PHE A 45 0.52 7.40 -21.81
CA PHE A 45 0.71 8.42 -20.78
C PHE A 45 0.44 9.83 -21.30
N GLY A 46 0.78 10.13 -22.56
CA GLY A 46 0.58 11.44 -23.15
C GLY A 46 -0.89 11.84 -23.22
N GLN A 47 -1.80 10.91 -23.52
CA GLN A 47 -3.22 11.20 -23.49
C GLN A 47 -3.70 11.53 -22.06
N VAL A 48 -3.34 10.69 -21.08
CA VAL A 48 -3.77 10.86 -19.69
C VAL A 48 -3.21 12.15 -19.08
N PHE A 49 -1.95 12.49 -19.35
CA PHE A 49 -1.33 13.69 -18.83
C PHE A 49 -1.85 14.97 -19.50
N ALA A 50 -2.12 14.93 -20.81
CA ALA A 50 -2.76 16.04 -21.50
C ALA A 50 -4.18 16.31 -20.96
N GLU A 51 -4.94 15.25 -20.61
CA GLU A 51 -6.27 15.39 -19.99
C GLU A 51 -6.20 16.00 -18.58
N GLN A 52 -5.09 15.85 -17.86
CA GLN A 52 -4.89 16.34 -16.49
C GLN A 52 -4.01 17.60 -16.40
N ASP A 53 -3.63 18.18 -17.53
CA ASP A 53 -2.68 19.32 -17.62
C ASP A 53 -1.36 19.07 -16.88
N LEU A 54 -0.88 17.82 -16.93
CA LEU A 54 0.37 17.41 -16.33
C LEU A 54 1.49 17.45 -17.38
N ASP A 55 2.57 18.18 -17.07
CA ASP A 55 3.79 18.15 -17.89
C ASP A 55 4.78 17.11 -17.33
N PRO A 56 4.96 15.96 -17.98
CA PRO A 56 5.90 14.93 -17.53
C PRO A 56 7.38 15.36 -17.66
N ALA A 57 7.65 16.42 -18.42
CA ALA A 57 8.98 17.01 -18.56
C ALA A 57 9.20 18.21 -17.63
N ALA A 58 8.22 18.54 -16.77
CA ALA A 58 8.36 19.62 -15.80
C ALA A 58 9.53 19.32 -14.85
N THR A 59 10.62 20.06 -15.02
CA THR A 59 11.73 20.10 -14.07
C THR A 59 11.41 21.21 -13.06
N GLY A 60 10.77 20.83 -11.96
CA GLY A 60 10.42 21.72 -10.87
C GLY A 60 10.85 21.15 -9.52
N GLU A 61 10.96 22.02 -8.54
CA GLU A 61 11.20 21.65 -7.16
C GLU A 61 10.04 20.73 -6.69
N ALA A 62 10.36 19.51 -6.28
CA ALA A 62 9.36 18.57 -5.81
C ALA A 62 9.04 18.87 -4.35
N GLU A 63 7.75 18.91 -4.01
CA GLU A 63 7.29 19.08 -2.64
C GLU A 63 6.80 17.74 -2.07
N TRP A 64 7.30 17.37 -0.89
CA TRP A 64 6.76 16.29 -0.08
C TRP A 64 6.75 16.69 1.39
N ARG A 65 5.55 16.71 1.99
CA ARG A 65 5.33 17.08 3.40
C ARG A 65 5.98 18.41 3.76
N GLU A 66 5.75 19.44 2.95
CA GLU A 66 6.29 20.81 3.09
C GLU A 66 7.81 20.91 2.88
N ARG A 67 8.50 19.78 2.61
CA ARG A 67 9.91 19.77 2.21
C ARG A 67 9.99 19.87 0.70
N HIS A 68 10.78 20.83 0.25
CA HIS A 68 11.01 21.08 -1.16
C HIS A 68 12.42 20.57 -1.52
N PHE A 69 12.55 19.87 -2.65
CA PHE A 69 13.83 19.35 -3.11
C PHE A 69 13.90 19.24 -4.63
N ASP A 70 15.05 19.61 -5.18
CA ASP A 70 15.39 19.38 -6.60
C ASP A 70 15.97 17.98 -6.85
N VAL A 71 16.57 17.39 -5.81
CA VAL A 71 17.16 16.04 -5.83
C VAL A 71 16.73 15.34 -4.55
N VAL A 72 16.21 14.11 -4.70
CA VAL A 72 15.87 13.26 -3.57
C VAL A 72 17.15 12.86 -2.84
N ASP A 73 17.34 13.38 -1.63
CA ASP A 73 18.47 13.00 -0.79
C ASP A 73 18.28 11.62 -0.14
N ASP A 74 19.37 11.08 0.43
CA ASP A 74 19.40 9.76 1.07
C ASP A 74 18.55 9.68 2.35
N GLU A 75 18.06 10.81 2.88
CA GLU A 75 17.16 10.85 4.05
C GLU A 75 15.69 10.77 3.63
N VAL A 76 15.31 11.51 2.58
CA VAL A 76 13.94 11.66 2.08
C VAL A 76 13.54 10.46 1.24
N GLY A 77 14.44 9.97 0.38
CA GLY A 77 14.14 8.85 -0.53
C GLY A 77 13.56 7.63 0.16
N PRO A 78 14.19 7.10 1.23
CA PRO A 78 13.65 5.99 1.99
C PRO A 78 12.26 6.27 2.59
N LEU A 79 12.01 7.48 3.09
CA LEU A 79 10.72 7.84 3.70
C LEU A 79 9.60 7.92 2.67
N VAL A 80 9.86 8.49 1.49
CA VAL A 80 8.93 8.51 0.37
C VAL A 80 8.61 7.08 -0.08
N MET A 81 9.63 6.23 -0.22
CA MET A 81 9.44 4.83 -0.57
C MET A 81 8.62 4.07 0.48
N TRP A 82 8.87 4.34 1.77
CA TRP A 82 8.08 3.77 2.84
C TRP A 82 6.61 4.20 2.75
N GLU A 83 6.34 5.49 2.53
CA GLU A 83 4.96 6.00 2.41
C GLU A 83 4.22 5.39 1.21
N ILE A 84 4.90 5.21 0.08
CA ILE A 84 4.35 4.52 -1.09
C ILE A 84 4.01 3.07 -0.78
N CYS A 85 4.92 2.34 -0.10
CA CYS A 85 4.67 0.96 0.31
C CYS A 85 3.52 0.85 1.31
N GLU A 86 3.48 1.75 2.30
CA GLU A 86 2.42 1.83 3.30
C GLU A 86 1.07 2.03 2.63
N LEU A 87 0.91 3.09 1.81
CA LEU A 87 -0.31 3.35 1.05
C LEU A 87 -0.66 2.16 0.14
N GLY A 88 0.34 1.59 -0.55
CA GLY A 88 0.16 0.42 -1.40
C GLY A 88 -0.48 -0.75 -0.66
N PHE A 89 -0.02 -1.07 0.55
CA PHE A 89 -0.65 -2.07 1.41
C PHE A 89 -2.09 -1.68 1.78
N ARG A 90 -2.34 -0.43 2.17
CA ARG A 90 -3.68 0.04 2.55
C ARG A 90 -4.70 -0.13 1.42
N TYR A 91 -4.31 0.27 0.21
CA TYR A 91 -5.13 0.12 -1.00
C TYR A 91 -5.36 -1.35 -1.36
N GLU A 92 -4.34 -2.20 -1.19
CA GLU A 92 -4.45 -3.64 -1.44
C GLU A 92 -5.38 -4.33 -0.44
N LEU A 93 -5.29 -3.97 0.83
CA LEU A 93 -6.19 -4.45 1.88
C LEU A 93 -7.64 -4.02 1.60
N TYR A 94 -7.86 -2.76 1.22
CA TYR A 94 -9.18 -2.25 0.83
C TYR A 94 -9.76 -2.98 -0.38
N ALA A 95 -8.96 -3.14 -1.45
CA ALA A 95 -9.40 -3.81 -2.67
C ALA A 95 -9.75 -5.28 -2.39
N LEU A 96 -8.96 -5.95 -1.55
CA LEU A 96 -9.21 -7.33 -1.14
C LEU A 96 -10.49 -7.45 -0.29
N ASP A 97 -10.65 -6.61 0.74
CA ASP A 97 -11.88 -6.62 1.57
C ASP A 97 -13.12 -6.37 0.71
N ARG A 98 -13.06 -5.40 -0.22
CA ARG A 98 -14.16 -5.12 -1.15
C ARG A 98 -14.47 -6.29 -2.09
N ALA A 99 -13.45 -6.99 -2.59
CA ALA A 99 -13.64 -8.15 -3.46
C ALA A 99 -14.27 -9.34 -2.72
N ILE A 100 -13.91 -9.54 -1.45
CA ILE A 100 -14.46 -10.61 -0.61
C ILE A 100 -15.86 -10.27 -0.09
N ARG A 101 -16.08 -9.02 0.32
CA ARG A 101 -17.30 -8.56 1.00
C ARG A 101 -18.05 -7.52 0.17
N SER A 102 -18.70 -7.96 -0.90
CA SER A 102 -19.42 -7.07 -1.83
C SER A 102 -20.62 -6.32 -1.22
N SER A 103 -21.19 -6.79 -0.11
CA SER A 103 -22.42 -6.25 0.48
C SER A 103 -22.23 -5.12 1.51
N ALA A 104 -21.01 -4.84 1.96
CA ALA A 104 -20.78 -3.81 2.98
C ALA A 104 -20.86 -2.39 2.38
N LEU A 105 -21.44 -1.45 3.13
CA LEU A 105 -21.48 -0.04 2.76
C LEU A 105 -20.05 0.52 2.69
N GLU A 106 -19.70 1.17 1.58
CA GLU A 106 -18.34 1.68 1.34
C GLU A 106 -17.81 2.56 2.49
N LYS A 107 -18.67 3.44 3.03
CA LYS A 107 -18.30 4.32 4.14
C LYS A 107 -17.93 3.54 5.40
N GLU A 108 -18.70 2.50 5.74
CA GLU A 108 -18.44 1.67 6.92
C GLU A 108 -17.17 0.85 6.74
N ARG A 109 -16.93 0.34 5.52
CA ARG A 109 -15.69 -0.36 5.17
C ARG A 109 -14.46 0.52 5.38
N VAL A 110 -14.49 1.74 4.86
CA VAL A 110 -13.38 2.70 4.99
C VAL A 110 -13.10 3.01 6.47
N VAL A 111 -14.14 3.25 7.28
CA VAL A 111 -13.98 3.49 8.72
C VAL A 111 -13.42 2.27 9.44
N LEU A 112 -13.92 1.07 9.13
CA LEU A 112 -13.46 -0.17 9.76
C LEU A 112 -11.99 -0.45 9.45
N LEU A 113 -11.59 -0.34 8.18
CA LEU A 113 -10.21 -0.55 7.75
C LEU A 113 -9.28 0.55 8.27
N GLY A 114 -9.76 1.79 8.37
CA GLY A 114 -9.01 2.93 8.88
C GLY A 114 -8.45 2.68 10.29
N ARG A 115 -9.22 2.01 11.17
CA ARG A 115 -8.85 1.67 12.56
C ARG A 115 -7.59 0.82 12.70
N ILE A 116 -7.15 0.17 11.62
CA ILE A 116 -5.88 -0.58 11.62
C ILE A 116 -4.70 0.38 11.73
N PHE A 117 -4.85 1.60 11.22
CA PHE A 117 -3.78 2.57 11.09
C PHE A 117 -3.85 3.62 12.19
N PRO A 118 -2.71 4.12 12.70
CA PRO A 118 -2.70 5.06 13.84
C PRO A 118 -3.46 6.38 13.64
N SER A 119 -3.71 6.78 12.39
CA SER A 119 -4.41 8.03 12.05
C SER A 119 -5.91 7.82 11.76
N ASP A 120 -6.41 6.60 11.92
CA ASP A 120 -7.76 6.19 11.49
C ASP A 120 -8.05 6.49 10.00
N SER A 121 -7.00 6.73 9.20
CA SER A 121 -7.10 7.08 7.78
C SER A 121 -6.63 5.92 6.91
N LEU A 122 -7.51 5.48 6.01
CA LEU A 122 -7.20 4.43 5.05
C LEU A 122 -6.41 4.94 3.84
N PHE A 123 -6.74 6.13 3.36
CA PHE A 123 -6.26 6.64 2.06
C PHE A 123 -5.19 7.72 2.18
N SER A 124 -4.76 8.05 3.40
CA SER A 124 -3.69 9.03 3.61
C SER A 124 -2.80 8.64 4.78
N VAL A 125 -1.52 8.97 4.66
CA VAL A 125 -0.59 9.02 5.78
C VAL A 125 -0.55 10.48 6.22
N VAL A 126 -1.26 10.83 7.30
CA VAL A 126 -1.34 12.24 7.75
C VAL A 126 0.03 12.71 8.26
N HIS A 127 0.67 11.90 9.08
CA HIS A 127 1.99 12.16 9.63
C HIS A 127 2.86 10.91 9.49
N LEU A 128 4.17 11.10 9.34
CA LEU A 128 5.11 10.00 9.53
C LEU A 128 4.95 9.46 10.95
N PRO A 129 4.96 8.13 11.13
CA PRO A 129 4.79 7.54 12.45
C PRO A 129 5.93 8.01 13.36
N PRO A 130 5.61 8.48 14.59
CA PRO A 130 6.64 8.82 15.57
C PRO A 130 7.47 7.57 15.93
N ARG A 131 8.69 7.80 16.47
CA ARG A 131 9.64 6.71 16.73
C ARG A 131 9.03 5.65 17.63
N ASP A 132 8.94 4.43 17.11
CA ASP A 132 8.57 3.21 17.84
C ASP A 132 7.15 3.19 18.46
N GLU A 133 6.25 4.11 18.10
CA GLU A 133 5.06 4.37 18.94
C GLU A 133 3.79 3.59 18.56
N CYS A 134 3.56 3.24 17.29
CA CYS A 134 2.25 2.69 16.90
C CYS A 134 2.21 1.99 15.53
N GLY A 135 1.12 1.25 15.30
CA GLY A 135 0.82 0.60 14.03
C GLY A 135 1.20 -0.89 14.00
N LEU A 136 0.83 -1.57 12.92
CA LEU A 136 1.14 -2.99 12.69
C LEU A 136 2.65 -3.30 12.73
N PHE A 137 3.52 -2.30 12.51
CA PHE A 137 4.97 -2.46 12.36
C PHE A 137 5.77 -1.69 13.40
N ALA A 138 5.14 -1.34 14.53
CA ALA A 138 5.84 -0.75 15.66
C ALA A 138 6.98 -1.68 16.14
N SER A 139 8.14 -1.15 16.50
CA SER A 139 9.27 -1.98 16.95
C SER A 139 8.93 -2.77 18.22
N LEU A 140 8.13 -2.19 19.12
CA LEU A 140 7.66 -2.84 20.34
C LEU A 140 6.37 -3.63 20.07
N PRO A 141 6.31 -4.95 20.33
CA PRO A 141 5.13 -5.77 20.06
C PRO A 141 3.83 -5.24 20.71
N HIS A 142 3.92 -4.71 21.94
CA HIS A 142 2.76 -4.15 22.65
C HIS A 142 2.13 -2.95 21.93
N HIS A 143 2.90 -2.17 21.18
CA HIS A 143 2.40 -1.03 20.41
C HIS A 143 1.65 -1.46 19.13
N ARG A 144 1.79 -2.73 18.71
CA ARG A 144 1.04 -3.31 17.59
C ARG A 144 -0.37 -3.74 17.98
N ILE A 145 -0.64 -3.94 19.28
CA ILE A 145 -1.89 -4.50 19.79
C ILE A 145 -3.15 -3.82 19.23
N PRO A 146 -3.28 -2.46 19.22
CA PRO A 146 -4.47 -1.81 18.70
C PRO A 146 -4.72 -2.16 17.23
N SER A 147 -3.67 -2.07 16.41
CA SER A 147 -3.71 -2.39 14.98
C SER A 147 -3.97 -3.88 14.71
N LEU A 148 -3.39 -4.78 15.51
CA LEU A 148 -3.62 -6.23 15.38
C LEU A 148 -5.05 -6.61 15.74
N ASN A 149 -5.62 -6.02 16.79
CA ASN A 149 -7.02 -6.21 17.14
C ASN A 149 -7.96 -5.69 16.03
N ALA A 150 -7.71 -4.48 15.51
CA ALA A 150 -8.49 -3.93 14.40
C ALA A 150 -8.37 -4.77 13.13
N LEU A 151 -7.16 -5.26 12.81
CA LEU A 151 -6.93 -6.14 11.66
C LEU A 151 -7.69 -7.46 11.83
N ARG A 152 -7.67 -8.05 13.03
CA ARG A 152 -8.46 -9.24 13.35
C ARG A 152 -9.95 -9.00 13.16
N ASP A 153 -10.47 -7.85 13.57
CA ASP A 153 -11.89 -7.53 13.42
C ASP A 153 -12.30 -7.46 11.93
N VAL A 154 -11.43 -6.95 11.07
CA VAL A 154 -11.61 -6.97 9.61
C VAL A 154 -11.55 -8.40 9.06
N LEU A 155 -10.45 -9.13 9.34
CA LEU A 155 -10.22 -10.46 8.77
C LEU A 155 -11.24 -11.50 9.26
N SER A 156 -11.79 -11.33 10.47
CA SER A 156 -12.84 -12.20 11.00
C SER A 156 -14.14 -12.17 10.21
N GLN A 157 -14.35 -11.14 9.38
CA GLN A 157 -15.50 -11.01 8.50
C GLN A 157 -15.26 -11.67 7.14
N TRP A 158 -14.06 -12.20 6.89
CA TRP A 158 -13.73 -12.89 5.65
C TRP A 158 -14.04 -14.39 5.77
N PRO A 159 -14.42 -15.07 4.66
CA PRO A 159 -14.61 -16.50 4.65
C PRO A 159 -13.36 -17.26 5.10
N LEU A 160 -13.54 -18.41 5.74
CA LEU A 160 -12.46 -19.31 6.16
C LEU A 160 -11.48 -18.72 7.19
N PHE A 161 -11.84 -17.62 7.85
CA PHE A 161 -11.01 -17.07 8.92
C PHE A 161 -10.75 -18.11 10.02
N PRO A 162 -9.50 -18.29 10.48
CA PRO A 162 -9.17 -19.39 11.39
C PRO A 162 -9.90 -19.28 12.73
N GLN A 163 -10.72 -20.29 13.05
CA GLN A 163 -11.57 -20.26 14.24
C GLN A 163 -10.79 -20.16 15.56
N HIS A 164 -9.58 -20.73 15.61
CA HIS A 164 -8.71 -20.62 16.78
C HIS A 164 -8.23 -19.19 17.05
N VAL A 165 -8.16 -18.33 16.03
CA VAL A 165 -7.85 -16.90 16.19
C VAL A 165 -9.13 -16.12 16.52
N ALA A 166 -10.24 -16.46 15.87
CA ALA A 166 -11.55 -15.83 16.11
C ALA A 166 -12.04 -16.02 17.55
N ALA A 167 -11.81 -17.20 18.14
CA ALA A 167 -12.23 -17.53 19.49
C ALA A 167 -11.36 -16.89 20.58
N ARG A 168 -10.18 -16.35 20.25
CA ARG A 168 -9.31 -15.68 21.23
C ARG A 168 -9.92 -14.33 21.63
N ARG A 169 -9.80 -13.97 22.91
CA ARG A 169 -10.10 -12.59 23.36
C ARG A 169 -9.18 -11.58 22.65
N PRO A 170 -9.60 -10.31 22.48
CA PRO A 170 -8.70 -9.25 22.01
C PRO A 170 -7.41 -9.21 22.84
N LEU A 171 -6.28 -8.97 22.16
CA LEU A 171 -4.99 -8.76 22.80
C LEU A 171 -5.08 -7.56 23.76
N GLN A 172 -4.39 -7.66 24.88
CA GLN A 172 -4.30 -6.66 25.95
C GLN A 172 -2.84 -6.34 26.23
N ILE A 173 -2.57 -5.17 26.79
CA ILE A 173 -1.20 -4.72 27.12
C ILE A 173 -0.49 -5.67 28.10
N SER A 174 -1.24 -6.44 28.90
CA SER A 174 -0.70 -7.44 29.83
C SER A 174 -0.37 -8.79 29.18
N ASP A 175 -0.63 -8.98 27.89
CA ASP A 175 -0.32 -10.23 27.19
C ASP A 175 1.18 -10.35 26.92
N SER A 176 1.70 -11.58 26.92
CA SER A 176 3.11 -11.81 26.65
C SER A 176 3.48 -11.49 25.20
N VAL A 177 4.74 -11.14 24.98
CA VAL A 177 5.30 -10.93 23.63
C VAL A 177 5.05 -12.15 22.72
N ASP A 178 5.21 -13.36 23.26
CA ASP A 178 4.94 -14.60 22.51
C ASP A 178 3.48 -14.69 22.06
N THR A 179 2.53 -14.33 22.93
CA THR A 179 1.11 -14.32 22.60
C THR A 179 0.81 -13.30 21.49
N ILE A 180 1.43 -12.13 21.53
CA ILE A 180 1.27 -11.09 20.51
C ILE A 180 1.82 -11.59 19.16
N HIS A 181 3.02 -12.17 19.15
CA HIS A 181 3.64 -12.71 17.93
C HIS A 181 2.86 -13.88 17.34
N GLU A 182 2.29 -14.77 18.16
CA GLU A 182 1.43 -15.86 17.70
C GLU A 182 0.22 -15.32 16.93
N VAL A 183 -0.46 -14.32 17.48
CA VAL A 183 -1.63 -13.69 16.84
C VAL A 183 -1.20 -12.96 15.58
N GLU A 184 -0.11 -12.18 15.63
CA GLU A 184 0.44 -11.47 14.48
C GLU A 184 0.75 -12.42 13.31
N LEU A 185 1.44 -13.54 13.58
CA LEU A 185 1.78 -14.54 12.59
C LEU A 185 0.53 -15.18 11.98
N ALA A 186 -0.48 -15.49 12.79
CA ALA A 186 -1.72 -16.07 12.31
C ALA A 186 -2.51 -15.09 11.41
N LEU A 187 -2.59 -13.81 11.79
CA LEU A 187 -3.25 -12.77 10.98
C LEU A 187 -2.48 -12.51 9.67
N ALA A 188 -1.16 -12.38 9.75
CA ALA A 188 -0.30 -12.15 8.59
C ALA A 188 -0.35 -13.33 7.61
N GLY A 189 -0.29 -14.56 8.11
CA GLY A 189 -0.40 -15.78 7.31
C GLY A 189 -1.75 -15.88 6.61
N PHE A 190 -2.84 -15.62 7.32
CA PHE A 190 -4.18 -15.63 6.72
C PHE A 190 -4.34 -14.54 5.65
N TYR A 191 -3.93 -13.30 5.94
CA TYR A 191 -4.00 -12.19 4.99
C TYR A 191 -3.19 -12.47 3.72
N THR A 192 -1.92 -12.87 3.87
CA THR A 192 -1.02 -13.10 2.73
C THR A 192 -1.49 -14.25 1.84
N GLN A 193 -1.96 -15.35 2.45
CA GLN A 193 -2.51 -16.47 1.69
C GLN A 193 -3.81 -16.08 0.98
N THR A 194 -4.75 -15.43 1.67
CA THR A 194 -6.01 -14.98 1.07
C THR A 194 -5.77 -14.01 -0.08
N PHE A 195 -4.82 -13.09 0.09
CA PHE A 195 -4.43 -12.18 -0.98
C PHE A 195 -3.86 -12.93 -2.18
N PHE A 196 -2.95 -13.89 -1.95
CA PHE A 196 -2.37 -14.68 -3.03
C PHE A 196 -3.44 -15.48 -3.79
N ASP A 197 -4.37 -16.10 -3.08
CA ASP A 197 -5.43 -16.92 -3.67
C ASP A 197 -6.38 -16.09 -4.56
N ILE A 198 -6.65 -14.83 -4.19
CA ILE A 198 -7.58 -13.95 -4.93
C ILE A 198 -6.85 -13.11 -5.99
N ALA A 199 -5.67 -12.59 -5.68
CA ALA A 199 -4.93 -11.68 -6.56
C ALA A 199 -3.94 -12.39 -7.51
N GLY A 200 -3.58 -13.65 -7.23
CA GLY A 200 -2.61 -14.43 -8.00
C GLY A 200 -1.17 -13.94 -7.89
N ARG A 201 -0.83 -13.15 -6.86
CA ARG A 201 0.53 -12.64 -6.59
C ARG A 201 0.72 -12.34 -5.11
N ALA A 202 1.97 -12.11 -4.70
CA ALA A 202 2.26 -11.63 -3.35
C ALA A 202 1.65 -10.22 -3.10
N PRO A 203 1.16 -9.95 -1.88
CA PRO A 203 0.77 -8.62 -1.46
C PRO A 203 1.99 -7.72 -1.26
N ILE A 204 1.75 -6.41 -1.33
CA ILE A 204 2.64 -5.42 -0.72
C ILE A 204 2.52 -5.60 0.78
N ILE A 205 3.61 -5.96 1.42
CA ILE A 205 3.69 -6.01 2.88
C ILE A 205 4.16 -4.66 3.40
N PRO A 206 3.68 -4.21 4.56
CA PRO A 206 4.19 -2.97 5.13
C PRO A 206 5.61 -3.15 5.65
N HIS A 207 6.31 -2.02 5.77
CA HIS A 207 7.72 -1.96 6.12
C HIS A 207 7.91 -1.16 7.40
N HIS A 208 9.04 -1.37 8.08
CA HIS A 208 9.45 -0.46 9.14
C HIS A 208 9.77 0.91 8.55
N CYS A 209 9.26 1.97 9.18
CA CYS A 209 9.58 3.33 8.80
C CYS A 209 11.11 3.55 8.95
N PRO A 210 11.81 3.98 7.88
CA PRO A 210 13.24 4.25 7.93
C PRO A 210 13.58 5.25 9.02
N ARG A 211 14.72 5.02 9.67
CA ARG A 211 15.26 5.95 10.67
C ARG A 211 16.23 6.89 9.97
N PRO A 212 16.09 8.22 10.12
CA PRO A 212 17.16 9.14 9.75
C PRO A 212 18.42 8.76 10.53
N ILE A 213 19.56 8.69 9.85
CA ILE A 213 20.85 8.51 10.49
C ILE A 213 21.12 9.80 11.29
N VAL A 214 21.26 9.67 12.61
CA VAL A 214 21.63 10.78 13.51
C VAL A 214 23.14 10.76 13.70
#